data_AF-A0A2V9B7W7-F1
#
_entry.id   AF-A0A2V9B7W7-F1
#
_cell.length_a   1.000
_cell.length_b   1.000
_cell.length_c   1.000
_cell.angle_alpha   90.00
_cell.angle_beta   90.00
_cell.angle_gamma   90.00
#
_symmetry.space_group_name_H-M   'P 1'
#
loop_
_entity.id
_entity.type
_entity.pdbx_description
1 polymer ?
#
loop_
_entity_poly.entity_id
_entity_poly.type
_entity_poly.pdbx_seq_one_letter_code
_entity_poly.pdbx_strand_id
1 'polypeptide(L)'
;MTALAGTDTLFIDDLPGTDRKFVATPVGDPFAASGVSGSDLIARLPKIWIGYLLAFATLVGETIAVSRHPDLVRGTEIGVPPLEIYLPAFVGLVYWLVSIHRYHVVLAHVPGWKHPISPARAVWFHFIPIFVVYWVFRWPAAIADFVNQRLAANVMNKWTVGFCFFASLLCRLFLDASLHVALLFFACTYISGFLERALAAPRPQHG
;
A
#
# COMPACT_ATOMS: atom_id res chain seq x y z
N MET A 1 -19.41 64.79 -30.98
CA MET A 1 -18.68 63.57 -30.59
C MET A 1 -19.64 62.73 -29.76
N THR A 2 -20.68 62.15 -30.37
CA THR A 2 -20.72 60.94 -31.23
C THR A 2 -20.51 59.67 -30.41
N ALA A 3 -21.62 58.99 -30.14
CA ALA A 3 -21.69 57.59 -29.76
C ALA A 3 -21.40 56.70 -30.99
N LEU A 4 -20.97 55.45 -30.78
CA LEU A 4 -21.58 54.26 -31.39
C LEU A 4 -20.94 52.95 -30.85
N ALA A 5 -21.80 51.95 -30.78
CA ALA A 5 -21.57 50.58 -30.36
C ALA A 5 -20.88 49.74 -31.44
N GLY A 6 -20.40 48.56 -31.05
CA GLY A 6 -19.91 47.52 -31.96
C GLY A 6 -19.43 46.28 -31.22
N THR A 7 -20.37 45.45 -30.76
CA THR A 7 -20.17 44.01 -30.52
C THR A 7 -19.87 43.31 -31.84
N ASP A 8 -18.88 42.43 -31.87
CA ASP A 8 -19.01 41.17 -32.59
C ASP A 8 -18.11 40.08 -31.97
N THR A 9 -18.77 38.96 -31.73
CA THR A 9 -18.31 37.71 -31.16
C THR A 9 -17.36 36.97 -32.10
N LEU A 10 -16.32 36.33 -31.55
CA LEU A 10 -15.87 35.06 -32.12
C LEU A 10 -15.45 34.10 -31.00
N PHE A 11 -16.37 33.18 -30.74
CA PHE A 11 -16.14 31.92 -30.07
C PHE A 11 -14.97 31.19 -30.73
N ILE A 12 -13.94 30.86 -29.94
CA ILE A 12 -13.20 29.61 -30.12
C ILE A 12 -13.28 28.89 -28.78
N ASP A 13 -13.94 27.74 -28.84
CA ASP A 13 -13.98 26.70 -27.83
C ASP A 13 -12.57 26.19 -27.53
N ASP A 14 -12.02 26.49 -26.35
CA ASP A 14 -10.93 25.69 -25.78
C ASP A 14 -11.57 24.54 -24.97
N LEU A 15 -11.73 23.40 -25.66
CA LEU A 15 -12.21 22.14 -25.12
C LEU A 15 -11.32 21.60 -23.97
N PRO A 16 -11.89 20.84 -23.02
CA PRO A 16 -11.14 20.17 -21.97
C PRO A 16 -10.45 18.94 -22.56
N GLY A 17 -9.19 19.12 -22.96
CA GLY A 17 -8.46 18.10 -23.69
C GLY A 17 -6.97 18.31 -23.61
N THR A 18 -6.40 18.26 -22.40
CA THR A 18 -4.96 18.06 -22.26
C THR A 18 -4.71 17.00 -21.20
N ASP A 19 -5.07 15.77 -21.59
CA ASP A 19 -4.33 14.60 -21.15
C ASP A 19 -2.85 14.86 -21.45
N ARG A 20 -2.14 15.42 -20.47
CA ARG A 20 -0.69 15.31 -20.40
C ARG A 20 -0.40 13.83 -20.17
N LYS A 21 -0.46 13.05 -21.24
CA LYS A 21 0.32 11.82 -21.35
C LYS A 21 1.76 12.28 -21.18
N PHE A 22 2.28 12.11 -19.97
CA PHE A 22 3.70 11.95 -19.76
C PHE A 22 4.11 10.77 -20.62
N VAL A 23 4.46 11.05 -21.87
CA VAL A 23 5.27 10.15 -22.68
C VAL A 23 6.61 10.17 -21.99
N ALA A 24 6.75 9.32 -20.98
CA ALA A 24 8.04 8.93 -20.48
C ALA A 24 8.79 8.42 -21.70
N THR A 25 9.76 9.20 -22.18
CA THR A 25 10.83 8.66 -23.00
C THR A 25 11.28 7.36 -22.32
N PRO A 26 11.56 6.28 -23.08
CA PRO A 26 12.03 5.04 -22.48
C PRO A 26 13.39 5.33 -21.87
N VAL A 27 13.38 5.79 -20.62
CA VAL A 27 14.51 5.81 -19.72
C VAL A 27 14.91 4.35 -19.66
N GLY A 28 16.05 4.01 -20.25
CA GLY A 28 16.58 2.65 -20.22
C GLY A 28 16.55 2.09 -18.80
N ASP A 29 16.44 0.77 -18.68
CA ASP A 29 16.26 0.10 -17.40
C ASP A 29 17.19 0.69 -16.31
N PRO A 30 16.64 1.23 -15.21
CA PRO A 30 17.43 1.93 -14.18
C PRO A 30 18.48 1.04 -13.51
N PHE A 31 18.41 -0.28 -13.74
CA PHE A 31 19.31 -1.28 -13.23
C PHE A 31 20.03 -2.08 -14.34
N ALA A 32 20.00 -1.61 -15.60
CA ALA A 32 20.63 -2.27 -16.76
C ALA A 32 22.09 -2.69 -16.52
N ALA A 33 22.88 -1.81 -15.88
CA ALA A 33 24.30 -2.05 -15.59
C ALA A 33 24.56 -3.20 -14.61
N SER A 34 23.54 -3.68 -13.91
CA SER A 34 23.62 -4.72 -12.88
C SER A 34 23.00 -6.06 -13.30
N GLY A 35 22.45 -6.17 -14.52
CA GLY A 35 21.80 -7.39 -15.02
C GLY A 35 20.50 -7.78 -14.30
N VAL A 36 20.02 -6.94 -13.38
CA VAL A 36 18.71 -7.06 -12.72
C VAL A 36 17.77 -6.06 -13.38
N SER A 37 16.58 -6.48 -13.78
CA SER A 37 15.63 -5.55 -14.39
C SER A 37 14.72 -4.88 -13.35
N GLY A 38 14.53 -3.56 -13.49
CA GLY A 38 13.57 -2.82 -12.65
C GLY A 38 12.13 -3.32 -12.81
N SER A 39 11.75 -3.70 -14.02
CA SER A 39 10.43 -4.27 -14.30
C SER A 39 10.23 -5.63 -13.62
N ASP A 40 11.27 -6.47 -13.59
CA ASP A 40 11.25 -7.75 -12.88
C ASP A 40 11.08 -7.56 -11.37
N LEU A 41 11.74 -6.55 -10.79
CA LEU A 41 11.59 -6.20 -9.38
C LEU A 41 10.17 -5.72 -9.07
N ILE A 42 9.59 -4.89 -9.94
CA ILE A 42 8.20 -4.42 -9.84
C ILE A 42 7.21 -5.59 -9.95
N ALA A 43 7.41 -6.50 -10.90
CA ALA A 43 6.57 -7.69 -11.07
C ALA A 43 6.58 -8.62 -9.84
N ARG A 44 7.65 -8.55 -9.03
CA ARG A 44 7.80 -9.30 -7.78
C ARG A 44 7.14 -8.63 -6.57
N LEU A 45 6.62 -7.42 -6.69
CA LEU A 45 5.82 -6.79 -5.62
C LEU A 45 4.55 -7.62 -5.33
N PRO A 46 4.05 -7.58 -4.09
CA PRO A 46 2.82 -8.29 -3.72
C PRO A 46 1.61 -7.79 -4.51
N LYS A 47 0.76 -8.72 -4.93
CA LYS A 47 -0.48 -8.42 -5.65
C LYS A 47 -1.54 -7.95 -4.67
N ILE A 48 -1.66 -6.64 -4.44
CA ILE A 48 -2.49 -6.08 -3.35
C ILE A 48 -3.99 -6.32 -3.56
N TRP A 49 -4.45 -6.46 -4.81
CA TRP A 49 -5.85 -6.78 -5.11
C TRP A 49 -6.34 -8.07 -4.44
N ILE A 50 -5.45 -9.05 -4.21
CA ILE A 50 -5.78 -10.29 -3.47
C ILE A 50 -6.17 -9.96 -2.03
N GLY A 51 -5.49 -8.99 -1.41
CA GLY A 51 -5.82 -8.52 -0.07
C GLY A 51 -7.18 -7.86 0.02
N TYR A 52 -7.54 -7.03 -0.98
CA TYR A 52 -8.88 -6.45 -1.06
C TYR A 52 -9.96 -7.51 -1.31
N LEU A 53 -9.66 -8.57 -2.07
CA LEU A 53 -10.57 -9.72 -2.22
C LEU A 53 -10.80 -10.43 -0.87
N LEU A 54 -9.76 -10.57 -0.05
CA LEU A 54 -9.87 -11.14 1.30
C LEU A 54 -10.66 -10.23 2.25
N ALA A 55 -10.50 -8.90 2.15
CA ALA A 55 -11.32 -7.95 2.88
C ALA A 55 -12.80 -8.06 2.49
N PHE A 56 -13.09 -8.15 1.18
CA PHE A 56 -14.45 -8.35 0.68
C PHE A 56 -15.04 -9.69 1.13
N ALA A 57 -14.26 -10.78 1.07
CA ALA A 57 -14.68 -12.08 1.59
C ALA A 57 -14.99 -12.03 3.10
N THR A 58 -14.22 -11.25 3.87
CA THR A 58 -14.47 -11.04 5.30
C THR A 58 -15.78 -10.29 5.52
N LEU A 59 -16.06 -9.25 4.73
CA LEU A 59 -17.34 -8.50 4.78
C LEU A 59 -18.55 -9.41 4.47
N VAL A 60 -18.41 -10.29 3.47
CA VAL A 60 -19.44 -11.29 3.15
C VAL A 60 -19.62 -12.26 4.31
N GLY A 61 -18.52 -12.73 4.91
CA GLY A 61 -18.53 -13.58 6.10
C GLY A 61 -19.25 -12.94 7.29
N GLU A 62 -19.02 -11.65 7.52
CA GLU A 62 -19.72 -10.87 8.56
C GLU A 62 -21.21 -10.77 8.30
N THR A 63 -21.59 -10.46 7.05
CA THR A 63 -23.00 -10.38 6.65
C THR A 63 -23.72 -11.72 6.87
N ILE A 64 -23.07 -12.84 6.51
CA ILE A 64 -23.60 -14.20 6.73
C ILE A 64 -23.71 -14.52 8.22
N ALA A 65 -22.68 -14.19 9.01
CA ALA A 65 -22.66 -14.46 10.44
C ALA A 65 -23.76 -13.70 11.18
N VAL A 66 -23.94 -12.40 10.88
CA VAL A 66 -25.04 -11.58 11.41
C VAL A 66 -26.41 -12.15 11.02
N SER A 67 -26.55 -12.62 9.78
CA SER A 67 -27.82 -13.21 9.31
C SER A 67 -28.14 -14.55 10.00
N ARG A 68 -27.13 -15.36 10.31
CA ARG A 68 -27.30 -16.68 10.97
C ARG A 68 -27.42 -16.58 12.49
N HIS A 69 -26.79 -15.57 13.09
CA HIS A 69 -26.73 -15.37 14.52
C HIS A 69 -27.08 -13.90 14.84
N PRO A 70 -28.36 -13.50 14.75
CA PRO A 70 -28.75 -12.12 15.05
C PRO A 70 -28.43 -11.71 16.49
N ASP A 71 -28.21 -12.68 17.39
CA ASP A 71 -27.79 -12.46 18.77
C ASP A 71 -26.35 -11.90 18.88
N LEU A 72 -25.53 -12.01 17.82
CA LEU A 72 -24.23 -11.32 17.71
C LEU A 72 -24.39 -9.80 17.77
N VAL A 73 -25.49 -9.26 17.23
CA VAL A 73 -25.79 -7.82 17.24
C VAL A 73 -26.31 -7.37 18.61
N ARG A 74 -26.83 -8.32 19.42
CA ARG A 74 -27.40 -8.05 20.75
C ARG A 74 -26.37 -8.09 21.89
N GLY A 75 -25.10 -8.33 21.57
CA GLY A 75 -24.02 -8.32 22.56
C GLY A 75 -23.92 -9.58 23.41
N THR A 76 -24.56 -10.68 23.00
CA THR A 76 -24.43 -11.96 23.71
C THR A 76 -23.06 -12.55 23.39
N GLU A 77 -22.25 -12.77 24.43
CA GLU A 77 -20.87 -13.24 24.37
C GLU A 77 -20.73 -14.56 23.62
N ILE A 78 -20.53 -14.49 22.30
CA ILE A 78 -20.00 -15.64 21.56
C ILE A 78 -18.48 -15.64 21.81
N GLY A 79 -18.05 -16.44 22.78
CA GLY A 79 -16.64 -16.58 23.16
C GLY A 79 -15.72 -17.11 22.05
N VAL A 80 -16.27 -17.53 20.90
CA VAL A 80 -15.51 -17.97 19.71
C VAL A 80 -16.03 -17.25 18.47
N PRO A 81 -15.21 -16.46 17.77
CA PRO A 81 -15.66 -15.78 16.56
C PRO A 81 -16.14 -16.79 15.51
N PRO A 82 -17.28 -16.54 14.82
CA PRO A 82 -17.77 -17.41 13.75
C PRO A 82 -16.67 -17.71 12.73
N LEU A 83 -16.58 -18.98 12.32
CA LEU A 83 -15.53 -19.46 11.42
C LEU A 83 -15.52 -18.70 10.09
N GLU A 84 -16.70 -18.28 9.63
CA GLU A 84 -16.92 -17.52 8.40
C GLU A 84 -16.23 -16.15 8.41
N ILE A 85 -16.06 -15.53 9.58
CA ILE A 85 -15.33 -14.26 9.74
C ILE A 85 -13.86 -14.53 10.01
N TYR A 86 -13.58 -15.49 10.91
CA TYR A 86 -12.23 -15.79 11.36
C TYR A 86 -11.32 -16.25 10.21
N LEU A 87 -11.81 -17.15 9.34
CA LEU A 87 -11.00 -17.74 8.28
C LEU A 87 -10.51 -16.71 7.24
N PRO A 88 -11.36 -15.90 6.57
CA PRO A 88 -10.89 -14.92 5.61
C PRO A 88 -10.02 -13.83 6.26
N ALA A 89 -10.34 -13.41 7.49
CA ALA A 89 -9.53 -12.44 8.23
C ALA A 89 -8.13 -13.01 8.56
N PHE A 90 -8.05 -14.27 8.99
CA PHE A 90 -6.79 -14.96 9.26
C PHE A 90 -5.94 -15.12 8.00
N VAL A 91 -6.54 -15.55 6.89
CA VAL A 91 -5.84 -15.64 5.59
C VAL A 91 -5.39 -14.26 5.13
N GLY A 92 -6.20 -13.21 5.35
CA GLY A 92 -5.84 -11.80 5.13
C GLY A 92 -4.59 -11.40 5.90
N LEU A 93 -4.54 -11.70 7.20
CA LEU A 93 -3.39 -11.42 8.05
C LEU A 93 -2.12 -12.16 7.58
N VAL A 94 -2.24 -13.44 7.24
CA VAL A 94 -1.12 -14.22 6.69
C VAL A 94 -0.63 -13.60 5.37
N TYR A 95 -1.54 -13.22 4.48
CA TYR A 95 -1.17 -12.60 3.21
C TYR A 95 -0.56 -11.20 3.38
N TRP A 96 -0.97 -10.45 4.41
CA TRP A 96 -0.32 -9.20 4.81
C TRP A 96 1.13 -9.42 5.24
N LEU A 97 1.41 -10.44 6.05
CA LEU A 97 2.79 -10.83 6.41
C LEU A 97 3.61 -11.28 5.18
N VAL A 98 3.00 -12.04 4.27
CA VAL A 98 3.63 -12.40 2.99
C VAL A 98 3.95 -11.16 2.17
N SER A 99 3.09 -10.15 2.18
CA SER A 99 3.33 -8.88 1.48
C SER A 99 4.53 -8.14 2.05
N ILE A 100 4.64 -8.05 3.39
CA ILE A 100 5.81 -7.51 4.09
C ILE A 100 7.08 -8.26 3.69
N HIS A 101 7.05 -9.60 3.75
CA HIS A 101 8.18 -10.42 3.35
C HIS A 101 8.63 -10.09 1.92
N ARG A 102 7.69 -10.01 0.98
CA ARG A 102 7.97 -9.72 -0.44
C ARG A 102 8.59 -8.34 -0.65
N TYR A 103 8.12 -7.30 0.04
CA TYR A 103 8.75 -5.98 -0.05
C TYR A 103 10.23 -6.03 0.32
N HIS A 104 10.55 -6.72 1.41
CA HIS A 104 11.94 -6.84 1.87
C HIS A 104 12.78 -7.76 0.98
N VAL A 105 12.18 -8.80 0.36
CA VAL A 105 12.87 -9.60 -0.66
C VAL A 105 13.21 -8.73 -1.87
N VAL A 106 12.27 -7.94 -2.38
CA VAL A 106 12.52 -7.04 -3.52
C VAL A 106 13.66 -6.08 -3.20
N LEU A 107 13.63 -5.42 -2.04
CA LEU A 107 14.69 -4.50 -1.63
C LEU A 107 16.05 -5.17 -1.43
N ALA A 108 16.08 -6.42 -0.95
CA ALA A 108 17.33 -7.17 -0.81
C ALA A 108 17.99 -7.50 -2.16
N HIS A 109 17.22 -7.49 -3.26
CA HIS A 109 17.73 -7.72 -4.62
C HIS A 109 18.04 -6.43 -5.39
N VAL A 110 17.84 -5.26 -4.77
CA VAL A 110 18.17 -3.98 -5.43
C VAL A 110 19.70 -3.79 -5.44
N PRO A 111 20.32 -3.67 -6.62
CA PRO A 111 21.77 -3.54 -6.72
C PRO A 111 22.24 -2.16 -6.22
N GLY A 112 23.32 -2.16 -5.43
CA GLY A 112 23.86 -0.96 -4.80
C GLY A 112 23.12 -0.50 -3.54
N TRP A 113 22.06 -1.21 -3.11
CA TRP A 113 21.35 -0.94 -1.87
C TRP A 113 21.63 -2.04 -0.84
N LYS A 114 22.12 -1.65 0.35
CA LYS A 114 22.28 -2.59 1.47
C LYS A 114 21.07 -2.51 2.39
N HIS A 115 20.06 -3.32 2.09
CA HIS A 115 18.81 -3.32 2.84
C HIS A 115 19.01 -3.78 4.31
N PRO A 116 18.64 -2.96 5.33
CA PRO A 116 19.02 -3.21 6.72
C PRO A 116 18.23 -4.31 7.45
N ILE A 117 17.10 -4.76 6.89
CA ILE A 117 16.17 -5.70 7.55
C ILE A 117 15.99 -6.94 6.68
N SER A 118 16.40 -8.12 7.15
CA SER A 118 16.16 -9.35 6.38
C SER A 118 14.66 -9.66 6.25
N PRO A 119 14.22 -10.28 5.14
CA PRO A 119 12.79 -10.59 4.93
C PRO A 119 12.17 -11.44 6.05
N ALA A 120 12.90 -12.41 6.57
CA ALA A 120 12.44 -13.22 7.69
C ALA A 120 12.28 -12.38 8.96
N ARG A 121 13.23 -11.49 9.26
CA ARG A 121 13.16 -10.59 10.42
C ARG A 121 11.98 -9.62 10.32
N ALA A 122 11.69 -9.14 9.10
CA ALA A 122 10.53 -8.30 8.81
C ALA A 122 9.22 -8.93 9.29
N VAL A 123 9.04 -10.23 9.06
CA VAL A 123 7.84 -10.96 9.47
C VAL A 123 7.90 -11.34 10.95
N TRP A 124 8.95 -12.02 11.39
CA TRP A 124 9.02 -12.65 12.71
C TRP A 124 8.81 -11.69 13.88
N PHE A 125 9.26 -10.45 13.75
CA PHE A 125 9.16 -9.46 14.82
C PHE A 125 7.73 -8.95 15.07
N HIS A 126 6.76 -9.28 14.21
CA HIS A 126 5.33 -9.05 14.48
C HIS A 126 4.76 -9.97 15.55
N PHE A 127 5.40 -11.13 15.78
CA PHE A 127 4.96 -12.10 16.78
C PHE A 127 5.53 -11.85 18.17
N ILE A 128 6.39 -10.84 18.32
CA ILE A 128 6.95 -10.47 19.63
C ILE A 128 5.99 -9.45 20.26
N PRO A 129 5.27 -9.81 21.33
CA PRO A 129 4.36 -8.90 22.01
C PRO A 129 5.12 -7.65 22.50
N ILE A 130 4.44 -6.51 22.56
CA ILE A 130 5.00 -5.19 22.92
C ILE A 130 5.99 -4.65 21.87
N PHE A 131 6.95 -5.45 21.41
CA PHE A 131 7.91 -5.06 20.37
C PHE A 131 7.22 -4.70 19.05
N VAL A 132 6.09 -5.36 18.74
CA VAL A 132 5.27 -5.04 17.57
C VAL A 132 4.89 -3.55 17.50
N VAL A 133 4.70 -2.87 18.64
CA VAL A 133 4.35 -1.44 18.69
C VAL A 133 5.44 -0.58 18.08
N TYR A 134 6.70 -0.88 18.39
CA TYR A 134 7.86 -0.25 17.76
C TYR A 134 8.03 -0.74 16.32
N TRP A 135 7.86 -2.04 16.09
CA TRP A 135 8.22 -2.69 14.84
C TRP A 135 7.40 -2.18 13.66
N VAL A 136 6.10 -1.93 13.85
CA VAL A 136 5.18 -1.45 12.81
C VAL A 136 5.53 -0.05 12.29
N PHE A 137 6.35 0.72 13.02
CA PHE A 137 6.94 1.97 12.51
C PHE A 137 8.34 1.75 11.93
N ARG A 138 9.11 0.81 12.50
CA ARG A 138 10.51 0.62 12.13
C ARG A 138 10.72 0.00 10.75
N TRP A 139 9.94 -1.04 10.41
CA TRP A 139 10.14 -1.73 9.12
C TRP A 139 9.69 -0.87 7.91
N PRO A 140 8.57 -0.12 7.95
CA PRO A 140 8.19 0.74 6.84
C PRO A 140 9.12 1.94 6.70
N ALA A 141 9.66 2.45 7.81
CA ALA A 141 10.66 3.51 7.78
C ALA A 141 11.91 3.12 6.97
N ALA A 142 12.35 1.85 7.04
CA ALA A 142 13.47 1.36 6.21
C ALA A 142 13.14 1.37 4.71
N ILE A 143 11.88 1.11 4.36
CA ILE A 143 11.40 1.18 2.98
C ILE A 143 11.33 2.65 2.53
N ALA A 144 10.82 3.53 3.38
CA ALA A 144 10.77 4.96 3.12
C ALA A 144 12.18 5.55 2.95
N ASP A 145 13.18 5.10 3.72
CA ASP A 145 14.58 5.49 3.53
C ASP A 145 15.07 5.15 2.12
N PHE A 146 14.80 3.92 1.65
CA PHE A 146 15.12 3.53 0.27
C PHE A 146 14.41 4.43 -0.75
N VAL A 147 13.09 4.58 -0.63
CA VAL A 147 12.27 5.37 -1.57
C VAL A 147 12.77 6.82 -1.64
N ASN A 148 12.97 7.45 -0.49
CA ASN A 148 13.34 8.85 -0.41
C ASN A 148 14.77 9.11 -0.90
N GLN A 149 15.70 8.17 -0.66
CA GLN A 149 17.03 8.24 -1.26
C GLN A 149 16.97 8.05 -2.78
N ARG A 150 16.18 7.08 -3.25
CA ARG A 150 16.07 6.74 -4.67
C ARG A 150 15.44 7.85 -5.50
N LEU A 151 14.51 8.59 -4.91
CA LEU A 151 13.81 9.71 -5.52
C LEU A 151 14.41 11.08 -5.17
N ALA A 152 15.51 11.12 -4.39
CA ALA A 152 16.17 12.33 -3.92
C ALA A 152 15.21 13.36 -3.27
N ALA A 153 14.14 12.89 -2.63
CA ALA A 153 13.10 13.73 -2.03
C ALA A 153 12.39 13.00 -0.88
N ASN A 154 11.91 13.73 0.13
CA ASN A 154 11.17 13.16 1.27
C ASN A 154 9.69 12.93 0.92
N VAL A 155 9.43 12.03 -0.02
CA VAL A 155 8.08 11.80 -0.58
C VAL A 155 7.27 10.75 0.18
N MET A 156 7.92 9.74 0.76
CA MET A 156 7.27 8.70 1.55
C MET A 156 7.45 9.01 3.03
N ASN A 157 6.33 9.21 3.73
CA ASN A 157 6.33 9.47 5.16
C ASN A 157 6.58 8.17 5.93
N LYS A 158 7.51 8.21 6.89
CA LYS A 158 7.96 7.03 7.66
C LYS A 158 6.92 6.50 8.67
N TRP A 159 5.93 7.31 9.03
CA TRP A 159 4.97 7.02 10.09
C TRP A 159 3.61 6.53 9.57
N THR A 160 3.25 6.86 8.32
CA THR A 160 1.92 6.58 7.76
C THR A 160 1.50 5.12 7.93
N VAL A 161 2.38 4.17 7.60
CA VAL A 161 2.07 2.74 7.68
C VAL A 161 1.83 2.27 9.11
N GLY A 162 2.61 2.77 10.06
CA GLY A 162 2.39 2.46 11.48
C GLY A 162 1.06 3.02 11.99
N PHE A 163 0.70 4.25 11.62
CA PHE A 163 -0.62 4.80 11.94
C PHE A 163 -1.76 4.01 11.29
N CYS A 164 -1.63 3.61 10.03
CA CYS A 164 -2.61 2.74 9.38
C CYS A 164 -2.75 1.39 10.10
N PHE A 165 -1.65 0.81 10.58
CA PHE A 165 -1.69 -0.43 11.37
C PHE A 165 -2.49 -0.24 12.67
N PHE A 166 -2.21 0.80 13.46
CA PHE A 166 -2.98 1.05 14.69
C PHE A 166 -4.44 1.39 14.41
N ALA A 167 -4.71 2.21 13.39
CA ALA A 167 -6.06 2.47 12.94
C ALA A 167 -6.77 1.18 12.54
N SER A 168 -6.09 0.22 11.91
CA SER A 168 -6.68 -1.08 11.57
C SER A 168 -7.03 -1.89 12.80
N LEU A 169 -6.23 -1.81 13.88
CA LEU A 169 -6.55 -2.46 15.15
C LEU A 169 -7.78 -1.80 15.80
N LEU A 170 -7.89 -0.47 15.73
CA LEU A 170 -9.09 0.22 16.20
C LEU A 170 -10.33 -0.20 15.38
N CYS A 171 -10.23 -0.32 14.05
CA CYS A 171 -11.31 -0.87 13.24
C CYS A 171 -11.69 -2.28 13.69
N ARG A 172 -10.71 -3.15 13.98
CA ARG A 172 -10.97 -4.52 14.45
C ARG A 172 -11.73 -4.56 15.78
N LEU A 173 -11.44 -3.61 16.67
CA LEU A 173 -11.99 -3.54 18.03
C LEU A 173 -13.36 -2.84 18.09
N PHE A 174 -13.58 -1.79 17.28
CA PHE A 174 -14.73 -0.91 17.41
C PHE A 174 -15.70 -0.94 16.23
N LEU A 175 -15.26 -1.43 15.06
CA LEU A 175 -16.07 -1.48 13.85
C LEU A 175 -16.28 -2.93 13.44
N ASP A 176 -15.50 -3.43 12.48
CA ASP A 176 -15.62 -4.74 11.90
C ASP A 176 -14.25 -5.27 11.42
N ALA A 177 -14.16 -6.59 11.25
CA ALA A 177 -12.95 -7.26 10.81
C ALA A 177 -12.65 -6.97 9.32
N SER A 178 -13.67 -6.71 8.49
CA SER A 178 -13.44 -6.40 7.08
C SER A 178 -12.69 -5.07 6.89
N LEU A 179 -13.04 -4.03 7.66
CA LEU A 179 -12.35 -2.73 7.65
C LEU A 179 -10.92 -2.85 8.18
N HIS A 180 -10.70 -3.67 9.20
CA HIS A 180 -9.35 -4.00 9.66
C HIS A 180 -8.48 -4.55 8.51
N VAL A 181 -8.96 -5.58 7.82
CA VAL A 181 -8.22 -6.20 6.71
C VAL A 181 -8.04 -5.21 5.56
N ALA A 182 -9.08 -4.45 5.20
CA ALA A 182 -9.02 -3.43 4.15
C ALA A 182 -7.96 -2.37 4.45
N LEU A 183 -7.85 -1.93 5.71
CA LEU A 183 -6.90 -0.89 6.10
C LEU A 183 -5.45 -1.39 6.17
N LEU A 184 -5.22 -2.67 6.52
CA LEU A 184 -3.91 -3.31 6.37
C LEU A 184 -3.45 -3.29 4.91
N PHE A 185 -4.33 -3.64 3.97
CA PHE A 185 -3.99 -3.63 2.55
C PHE A 185 -3.95 -2.23 1.94
N PHE A 186 -4.67 -1.26 2.48
CA PHE A 186 -4.48 0.15 2.16
C PHE A 186 -3.06 0.62 2.48
N ALA A 187 -2.51 0.22 3.64
CA ALA A 187 -1.11 0.51 3.98
C ALA A 187 -0.13 -0.17 3.00
N CYS A 188 -0.43 -1.38 2.53
CA CYS A 188 0.35 -2.04 1.49
C CYS A 188 0.24 -1.32 0.13
N THR A 189 -0.94 -0.87 -0.29
CA THR A 189 -1.14 -0.05 -1.50
C THR A 189 -0.27 1.20 -1.46
N TYR A 190 -0.24 1.88 -0.31
CA TYR A 190 0.63 3.03 -0.08
C TYR A 190 2.10 2.66 -0.35
N ILE A 191 2.62 1.61 0.30
CA ILE A 191 4.00 1.16 0.11
C ILE A 191 4.28 0.77 -1.36
N SER A 192 3.44 -0.06 -1.97
CA SER A 192 3.62 -0.53 -3.35
C SER A 192 3.71 0.64 -4.32
N GLY A 193 2.82 1.62 -4.24
CA GLY A 193 2.84 2.77 -5.15
C GLY A 193 4.09 3.65 -5.00
N PHE A 194 4.68 3.74 -3.81
CA PHE A 194 5.97 4.42 -3.63
C PHE A 194 7.16 3.58 -4.12
N LEU A 195 7.15 2.27 -3.86
CA LEU A 195 8.18 1.35 -4.34
C LEU A 195 8.20 1.25 -5.87
N GLU A 196 7.04 1.14 -6.52
CA GLU A 196 6.94 1.11 -7.99
C GLU A 196 7.59 2.35 -8.60
N ARG A 197 7.28 3.55 -8.07
CA ARG A 197 7.90 4.81 -8.52
C ARG A 197 9.41 4.82 -8.28
N ALA A 198 9.86 4.39 -7.11
CA ALA A 198 11.29 4.36 -6.78
C ALA A 198 12.07 3.36 -7.66
N LEU A 199 11.50 2.20 -7.94
CA LEU A 199 12.10 1.16 -8.78
C LEU A 199 12.10 1.55 -10.26
N ALA A 200 11.11 2.32 -10.72
CA ALA A 200 11.05 2.83 -12.08
C ALA A 200 11.98 4.04 -12.33
N ALA A 201 12.37 4.77 -11.28
CA ALA A 201 13.18 5.98 -11.43
C ALA A 201 14.65 5.66 -11.81
N PRO A 202 15.28 6.39 -12.74
CA PRO A 202 16.74 6.31 -12.97
C PRO A 202 17.53 6.70 -11.72
N ARG A 203 18.77 6.21 -11.55
CA ARG A 203 19.62 6.60 -10.42
C ARG A 203 19.80 8.12 -10.39
N PRO A 204 19.71 8.77 -9.21
CA PRO A 204 20.13 10.16 -9.08
C PRO A 204 21.59 10.26 -9.56
N GLN A 205 21.84 11.07 -10.58
CA GLN A 205 23.19 11.44 -10.94
C GLN A 205 23.65 12.42 -9.85
N HIS A 206 24.41 11.94 -8.88
CA HIS A 206 25.11 12.84 -7.96
C HIS A 206 26.15 13.61 -8.78
N GLY A 207 25.91 14.90 -8.97
CA GLY A 207 26.92 15.89 -9.36
C GLY A 207 27.77 16.30 -8.16
#